data_AF-A0A7Y2CSH1-F1
#
_entry.id   AF-A0A7Y2CSH1-F1
#
_cell.length_a   1.000
_cell.length_b   1.000
_cell.length_c   1.000
_cell.angle_alpha   90.00
_cell.angle_beta   90.00
_cell.angle_gamma   90.00
#
_symmetry.space_group_name_H-M   'P 1'
#
loop_
_entity.id
_entity.type
_entity.pdbx_description
1 polymer ?
#
loop_
_entity_poly.entity_id
_entity_poly.type
_entity_poly.pdbx_seq_one_letter_code
_entity_poly.pdbx_strand_id
1 'polypeptide(L)'
;MDPLFLSIVVFAAGWLAHWLLVRKRLQESSGAQSETRPPTASGKHSETPTSSAGDLVQRLYKLVDPVETFLEDSAHPQDLLTFPDFMKGASLFADEDLKLDEVADYATGANFTIACMALEGLSNRPDSGSVSTRIAEFTGNYAGWSIFFVLRYARSFATPPFFGHFLTKANDWWVRNPIVMDRIRDTVDSLSGPALEAELTAFTTHLGSADSSDNVRAVLDLAGDGQAARFRDALNEWEGSHTDVAKLATLGSIWDSNDVTGLVEHAAARTNLEHIESELVANHRSVMLVGERGVGKTAVIRLLAAQLQKQGWIVFETPGSRLMAGNVYMGQLEKHLLDIIAAV
;
A
#
# COMPACT_ATOMS: atom_id res chain seq x y z
N MET A 1 -12.74 5.95 40.97
CA MET A 1 -11.99 5.05 40.07
C MET A 1 -12.12 5.63 38.69
N ASP A 2 -11.03 6.17 38.16
CA ASP A 2 -11.07 6.97 36.93
C ASP A 2 -11.29 6.09 35.69
N PRO A 3 -12.19 6.47 34.77
CA PRO A 3 -12.48 5.72 33.55
C PRO A 3 -11.27 5.61 32.59
N LEU A 4 -10.27 6.49 32.75
CA LEU A 4 -8.97 6.42 32.07
C LEU A 4 -8.09 5.25 32.55
N PHE A 5 -8.15 4.88 33.83
CA PHE A 5 -7.39 3.75 34.36
C PHE A 5 -7.96 2.41 33.89
N LEU A 6 -9.28 2.31 33.77
CA LEU A 6 -9.93 1.08 33.32
C LEU A 6 -9.66 0.80 31.83
N SER A 7 -9.55 1.84 31.00
CA SER A 7 -9.27 1.71 29.57
C SER A 7 -7.81 1.29 29.32
N ILE A 8 -6.84 1.86 30.04
CA ILE A 8 -5.42 1.46 29.92
C ILE A 8 -5.20 -0.01 30.32
N VAL A 9 -5.86 -0.49 31.38
CA VAL A 9 -5.75 -1.89 31.83
C VAL A 9 -6.36 -2.87 30.82
N VAL A 10 -7.46 -2.50 30.15
CA VAL A 10 -8.07 -3.35 29.12
C VAL A 10 -7.23 -3.41 27.84
N PHE A 11 -6.58 -2.30 27.44
CA PHE A 11 -5.67 -2.27 26.30
C PHE A 11 -4.38 -3.09 26.54
N ALA A 12 -3.78 -2.99 27.72
CA ALA A 12 -2.60 -3.77 28.08
C ALA A 12 -2.91 -5.28 28.13
N ALA A 13 -4.08 -5.67 28.66
CA ALA A 13 -4.51 -7.07 28.70
C ALA A 13 -4.81 -7.64 27.31
N GLY A 14 -5.40 -6.84 26.41
CA GLY A 14 -5.67 -7.22 25.03
C GLY A 14 -4.38 -7.43 24.21
N TRP A 15 -3.39 -6.55 24.38
CA TRP A 15 -2.09 -6.64 23.71
C TRP A 15 -1.28 -7.85 24.20
N LEU A 16 -1.27 -8.10 25.52
CA LEU A 16 -0.59 -9.27 26.11
C LEU A 16 -1.23 -10.60 25.67
N ALA A 17 -2.56 -10.66 25.57
CA ALA A 17 -3.27 -11.86 25.11
C ALA A 17 -3.01 -12.14 23.62
N HIS A 18 -2.95 -11.10 22.78
CA HIS A 18 -2.60 -11.24 21.37
C HIS A 18 -1.16 -11.72 21.18
N TRP A 19 -0.22 -11.16 21.95
CA TRP A 19 1.19 -11.57 21.94
C TRP A 19 1.39 -13.02 22.39
N LEU A 20 0.70 -13.47 23.44
CA LEU A 20 0.76 -14.86 23.92
C LEU A 20 0.16 -15.86 22.91
N LEU A 21 -0.90 -15.47 22.18
CA LEU A 21 -1.51 -16.30 21.14
C LEU A 21 -0.61 -16.47 19.91
N VAL A 22 0.08 -15.40 19.50
CA VAL A 22 1.04 -15.45 18.40
C VAL A 22 2.26 -16.30 18.77
N ARG A 23 2.77 -16.16 19.99
CA ARG A 23 3.91 -16.95 20.49
C ARG A 23 3.61 -18.45 20.57
N LYS A 24 2.38 -18.83 20.95
CA LYS A 24 1.97 -20.24 21.02
C LYS A 24 1.89 -20.90 19.63
N ARG A 25 1.42 -20.17 18.61
CA ARG A 25 1.38 -20.68 17.22
C ARG A 25 2.76 -20.91 16.63
N LEU A 26 3.76 -20.09 16.99
CA LEU A 26 5.14 -20.24 16.53
C LEU A 26 5.90 -21.40 17.21
N GLN A 27 5.50 -21.78 18.44
CA GLN A 27 6.04 -22.97 19.11
C GLN A 27 5.44 -24.26 18.55
N GLU A 28 4.15 -24.26 18.19
CA GLU A 28 3.49 -25.42 17.58
C GLU A 28 4.03 -25.72 16.17
N SER A 29 4.50 -24.71 15.42
CA SER A 29 5.13 -24.91 14.11
C SER A 29 6.60 -25.40 14.17
N SER A 30 7.29 -25.26 15.31
CA SER A 30 8.66 -25.73 15.48
C SER A 30 8.77 -27.17 15.99
N GLY A 31 7.66 -27.79 16.41
CA GLY A 31 7.64 -29.14 16.99
C GLY A 31 7.60 -30.31 16.00
N ALA A 32 7.50 -30.07 14.68
CA ALA A 32 7.17 -31.11 13.71
C ALA A 32 8.34 -31.62 12.83
N GLN A 33 9.59 -31.21 13.07
CA GLN A 33 10.75 -31.75 12.33
C GLN A 33 11.94 -31.99 13.25
N SER A 34 11.97 -33.14 13.94
CA SER A 34 13.19 -33.72 14.51
C SER A 34 13.02 -35.23 14.73
N GLU A 35 13.19 -36.01 13.66
CA GLU A 35 13.50 -37.45 13.65
C GLU A 35 13.89 -37.74 12.18
N THR A 36 15.09 -38.17 11.79
CA THR A 36 16.01 -39.18 12.29
C THR A 36 17.37 -39.01 11.57
N ARG A 37 18.49 -39.24 12.26
CA ARG A 37 19.84 -39.31 11.68
C ARG A 37 20.49 -40.65 12.04
N PRO A 38 21.15 -41.38 11.12
CA PRO A 38 22.14 -42.39 11.48
C PRO A 38 23.57 -41.82 11.43
N PRO A 39 24.51 -42.39 12.21
CA PRO A 39 25.81 -41.77 12.48
C PRO A 39 26.93 -42.24 11.55
N THR A 40 28.04 -41.50 11.64
CA THR A 40 29.45 -41.88 11.37
C THR A 40 30.05 -41.41 10.05
N ALA A 41 30.96 -40.42 10.13
CA ALA A 41 32.39 -40.63 9.90
C ALA A 41 33.17 -39.34 10.19
N SER A 42 34.14 -39.48 11.09
CA SER A 42 35.11 -38.46 11.47
C SER A 42 36.09 -38.24 10.30
N GLY A 43 36.21 -36.98 9.85
CA GLY A 43 37.19 -36.55 8.86
C GLY A 43 37.69 -35.16 9.24
N LYS A 44 38.91 -35.10 9.78
CA LYS A 44 39.69 -33.86 9.91
C LYS A 44 39.89 -33.26 8.52
N HIS A 45 39.50 -32.00 8.30
CA HIS A 45 40.27 -31.04 7.52
C HIS A 45 39.72 -29.61 7.64
N SER A 46 40.64 -28.73 8.03
CA SER A 46 40.81 -27.36 7.54
C SER A 46 39.72 -26.33 7.82
N GLU A 47 39.97 -25.56 8.87
CA GLU A 47 39.44 -24.21 9.10
C GLU A 47 39.56 -23.36 7.84
N THR A 48 38.41 -22.97 7.30
CA THR A 48 38.25 -21.86 6.36
C THR A 48 37.27 -20.90 7.05
N PRO A 49 37.51 -19.58 7.10
CA PRO A 49 36.69 -18.68 7.90
C PRO A 49 35.32 -18.47 7.23
N THR A 50 34.34 -19.30 7.60
CA THR A 50 32.91 -19.10 7.32
C THR A 50 32.27 -18.36 8.50
N SER A 51 32.79 -17.19 8.85
CA SER A 51 32.39 -16.44 10.05
C SER A 51 32.13 -14.96 9.73
N SER A 52 31.04 -14.64 9.03
CA SER A 52 30.52 -13.26 8.97
C SER A 52 29.05 -13.18 9.39
N ALA A 53 28.17 -14.00 8.80
CA ALA A 53 26.73 -13.96 9.10
C ALA A 53 26.39 -14.44 10.53
N GLY A 54 27.02 -15.52 11.00
CA GLY A 54 26.81 -16.03 12.36
C GLY A 54 27.31 -15.08 13.45
N ASP A 55 28.38 -14.34 13.17
CA ASP A 55 28.92 -13.31 14.08
C ASP A 55 28.01 -12.08 14.12
N LEU A 56 27.50 -11.63 12.98
CA LEU A 56 26.55 -10.50 12.90
C LEU A 56 25.30 -10.77 13.75
N VAL A 57 24.65 -11.92 13.55
CA VAL A 57 23.45 -12.31 14.31
C VAL A 57 23.74 -12.29 15.81
N GLN A 58 24.84 -12.91 16.24
CA GLN A 58 25.20 -12.95 17.66
C GLN A 58 25.46 -11.55 18.24
N ARG A 59 26.09 -10.65 17.46
CA ARG A 59 26.33 -9.26 17.87
C ARG A 59 25.04 -8.45 17.95
N LEU A 60 24.13 -8.61 17.00
CA LEU A 60 22.83 -7.94 16.99
C LEU A 60 21.99 -8.34 18.20
N TYR A 61 21.81 -9.65 18.45
CA TYR A 61 20.99 -10.10 19.57
C TYR A 61 21.53 -9.69 20.95
N LYS A 62 22.84 -9.46 21.08
CA LYS A 62 23.42 -8.87 22.32
C LYS A 62 23.02 -7.40 22.54
N LEU A 63 22.67 -6.68 21.48
CA LEU A 63 22.27 -5.28 21.51
C LEU A 63 20.75 -5.10 21.59
N VAL A 64 19.95 -6.14 21.29
CA VAL A 64 18.49 -6.06 21.29
C VAL A 64 17.95 -5.81 22.71
N ASP A 65 18.31 -6.64 23.70
CA ASP A 65 17.71 -6.53 25.04
C ASP A 65 17.90 -5.14 25.70
N PRO A 66 19.10 -4.52 25.67
CA PRO A 66 19.29 -3.17 26.20
C PRO A 66 18.47 -2.11 25.45
N VAL A 67 18.33 -2.26 24.13
CA VAL A 67 17.57 -1.31 23.30
C VAL A 67 16.07 -1.46 23.52
N GLU A 68 15.56 -2.69 23.64
CA GLU A 68 14.16 -2.94 23.98
C GLU A 68 13.81 -2.39 25.36
N THR A 69 14.69 -2.56 26.34
CA THR A 69 14.51 -1.94 27.67
C THR A 69 14.45 -0.41 27.57
N PHE A 70 15.36 0.19 26.80
CA PHE A 70 15.37 1.65 26.60
C PHE A 70 14.14 2.15 25.82
N LEU A 71 13.66 1.37 24.85
CA LEU A 71 12.45 1.65 24.08
C LEU A 71 11.22 1.76 24.98
N GLU A 72 11.07 0.87 25.96
CA GLU A 72 9.95 0.89 26.91
C GLU A 72 9.89 2.18 27.74
N ASP A 73 11.06 2.76 28.05
CA ASP A 73 11.19 3.99 28.83
C ASP A 73 11.19 5.27 27.96
N SER A 74 11.25 5.13 26.63
CA SER A 74 11.40 6.25 25.70
C SER A 74 10.04 6.78 25.21
N ALA A 75 9.92 8.10 25.12
CA ALA A 75 8.70 8.76 24.65
C ALA A 75 8.73 9.04 23.14
N HIS A 76 9.91 9.06 22.52
CA HIS A 76 10.06 9.46 21.13
C HIS A 76 11.18 8.66 20.40
N PRO A 77 11.00 8.28 19.12
CA PRO A 77 12.00 7.49 18.38
C PRO A 77 13.34 8.20 18.18
N GLN A 78 13.38 9.53 18.29
CA GLN A 78 14.62 10.30 18.26
C GLN A 78 15.54 10.00 19.45
N ASP A 79 15.00 9.54 20.58
CA ASP A 79 15.79 9.20 21.77
C ASP A 79 16.78 8.06 21.46
N LEU A 80 16.40 7.13 20.59
CA LEU A 80 17.25 6.03 20.12
C LEU A 80 18.53 6.52 19.43
N LEU A 81 18.49 7.65 18.74
CA LEU A 81 19.66 8.22 18.05
C LEU A 81 20.76 8.66 19.04
N THR A 82 20.40 8.84 20.31
CA THR A 82 21.33 9.17 21.39
C THR A 82 21.77 7.96 22.20
N PHE A 83 21.10 6.82 22.02
CA PHE A 83 21.38 5.60 22.79
C PHE A 83 22.55 4.81 22.18
N PRO A 84 23.65 4.60 22.91
CA PRO A 84 24.87 4.03 22.33
C PRO A 84 24.70 2.64 21.72
N ASP A 85 23.90 1.76 22.32
CA ASP A 85 23.75 0.39 21.83
C ASP A 85 22.88 0.33 20.56
N PHE A 86 21.92 1.25 20.41
CA PHE A 86 21.19 1.42 19.16
C PHE A 86 22.14 1.86 18.04
N MET A 87 22.96 2.89 18.30
CA MET A 87 23.91 3.38 17.30
C MET A 87 24.99 2.35 16.94
N LYS A 88 25.43 1.53 17.90
CA LYS A 88 26.29 0.37 17.61
C LYS A 88 25.60 -0.60 16.65
N GLY A 89 24.33 -0.94 16.90
CA GLY A 89 23.55 -1.81 16.01
C GLY A 89 23.41 -1.23 14.60
N ALA A 90 23.05 0.05 14.50
CA ALA A 90 22.97 0.76 13.22
C ALA A 90 24.32 0.77 12.48
N SER A 91 25.44 0.94 13.20
CA SER A 91 26.78 0.92 12.59
C SER A 91 27.16 -0.45 12.01
N LEU A 92 26.64 -1.56 12.55
CA LEU A 92 26.83 -2.88 11.96
C LEU A 92 26.16 -3.00 10.59
N PHE A 93 25.01 -2.33 10.41
CA PHE A 93 24.28 -2.32 9.14
C PHE A 93 24.85 -1.29 8.15
N ALA A 94 25.52 -0.25 8.64
CA ALA A 94 26.20 0.73 7.81
C ALA A 94 27.51 0.20 7.18
N ASP A 95 28.03 -0.93 7.68
CA ASP A 95 29.28 -1.54 7.20
C ASP A 95 29.15 -2.06 5.76
N GLU A 96 30.00 -1.58 4.85
CA GLU A 96 29.99 -1.95 3.43
C GLU A 96 30.38 -3.42 3.19
N ASP A 97 31.04 -4.07 4.15
CA ASP A 97 31.33 -5.52 4.08
C ASP A 97 30.04 -6.36 4.18
N LEU A 98 28.97 -5.80 4.75
CA LEU A 98 27.65 -6.43 4.76
C LEU A 98 26.91 -6.14 3.46
N LYS A 99 26.37 -7.21 2.85
CA LYS A 99 25.62 -7.11 1.59
C LYS A 99 24.38 -6.26 1.79
N LEU A 100 24.16 -5.33 0.87
CA LEU A 100 23.02 -4.42 0.93
C LEU A 100 21.66 -5.15 0.97
N ASP A 101 21.50 -6.24 0.20
CA ASP A 101 20.28 -7.05 0.24
C ASP A 101 20.01 -7.66 1.62
N GLU A 102 21.06 -8.07 2.33
CA GLU A 102 20.94 -8.60 3.69
C GLU A 102 20.49 -7.50 4.66
N VAL A 103 21.02 -6.28 4.52
CA VAL A 103 20.55 -5.12 5.30
C VAL A 103 19.07 -4.83 5.01
N ALA A 104 18.66 -4.89 3.74
CA ALA A 104 17.27 -4.68 3.35
C ALA A 104 16.33 -5.79 3.87
N ASP A 105 16.81 -7.04 3.95
CA ASP A 105 16.09 -8.15 4.59
C ASP A 105 15.84 -7.87 6.08
N TYR A 106 16.83 -7.36 6.81
CA TYR A 106 16.66 -6.95 8.20
C TYR A 106 15.76 -5.72 8.36
N ALA A 107 15.88 -4.73 7.47
CA ALA A 107 15.05 -3.53 7.47
C ALA A 107 13.56 -3.89 7.25
N THR A 108 13.27 -4.88 6.40
CA THR A 108 11.91 -5.38 6.13
C THR A 108 11.52 -6.58 7.00
N GLY A 109 12.30 -6.87 8.04
CA GLY A 109 12.13 -8.02 8.91
C GLY A 109 11.06 -7.82 10.00
N ALA A 110 10.68 -8.92 10.64
CA ALA A 110 9.66 -8.93 11.70
C ALA A 110 10.16 -8.39 13.05
N ASN A 111 11.47 -8.38 13.31
CA ASN A 111 12.02 -7.81 14.53
C ASN A 111 12.12 -6.29 14.38
N PHE A 112 11.17 -5.59 15.01
CA PHE A 112 11.04 -4.15 14.97
C PHE A 112 12.32 -3.39 15.38
N THR A 113 12.97 -3.80 16.47
CA THR A 113 14.18 -3.16 16.99
C THR A 113 15.34 -3.24 15.99
N ILE A 114 15.55 -4.44 15.42
CA ILE A 114 16.57 -4.68 14.39
C ILE A 114 16.21 -3.93 13.11
N ALA A 115 14.93 -3.89 12.71
CA ALA A 115 14.49 -3.14 11.55
C ALA A 115 14.79 -1.64 11.68
N CYS A 116 14.55 -1.03 12.84
CA CYS A 116 14.92 0.36 13.11
C CYS A 116 16.43 0.59 13.01
N MET A 117 17.26 -0.31 13.56
CA MET A 117 18.72 -0.23 13.42
C MET A 117 19.15 -0.35 11.95
N ALA A 118 18.55 -1.28 11.20
CA ALA A 118 18.87 -1.50 9.80
C ALA A 118 18.49 -0.29 8.93
N LEU A 119 17.32 0.32 9.16
CA LEU A 119 16.90 1.55 8.48
C LEU A 119 17.84 2.73 8.78
N GLU A 120 18.28 2.90 10.04
CA GLU A 120 19.29 3.90 10.37
C GLU A 120 20.65 3.56 9.76
N GLY A 121 21.02 2.28 9.69
CA GLY A 121 22.22 1.81 9.00
C GLY A 121 22.19 2.16 7.51
N LEU A 122 21.09 1.86 6.81
CA LEU A 122 20.85 2.24 5.41
C LEU A 122 20.97 3.76 5.23
N SER A 123 20.52 4.55 6.20
CA SER A 123 20.63 6.01 6.15
C SER A 123 22.09 6.49 6.06
N ASN A 124 23.05 5.70 6.52
CA ASN A 124 24.47 6.03 6.55
C ASN A 124 25.28 5.33 5.45
N ARG A 125 24.63 4.58 4.56
CA ARG A 125 25.27 3.85 3.45
C ARG A 125 25.16 4.61 2.12
N PRO A 126 26.24 4.69 1.31
CA PRO A 126 26.22 5.36 0.02
C PRO A 126 25.49 4.56 -1.09
N ASP A 127 25.44 3.23 -0.98
CA ASP A 127 24.81 2.32 -1.96
C ASP A 127 23.30 2.10 -1.73
N SER A 128 22.78 2.64 -0.63
CA SER A 128 21.45 2.31 -0.11
C SER A 128 20.28 2.75 -0.97
N GLY A 129 20.47 3.69 -1.90
CA GLY A 129 19.40 4.14 -2.80
C GLY A 129 18.84 3.02 -3.70
N SER A 130 19.60 1.96 -3.96
CA SER A 130 19.17 0.84 -4.81
C SER A 130 18.10 -0.06 -4.18
N VAL A 131 17.92 -0.03 -2.85
CA VAL A 131 16.86 -0.78 -2.14
C VAL A 131 15.64 0.08 -1.79
N SER A 132 15.62 1.34 -2.23
CA SER A 132 14.57 2.33 -1.90
C SER A 132 13.17 1.86 -2.27
N THR A 133 12.98 1.28 -3.46
CA THR A 133 11.69 0.72 -3.90
C THR A 133 11.18 -0.35 -2.95
N ARG A 134 12.05 -1.29 -2.54
CA ARG A 134 11.70 -2.36 -1.60
C ARG A 134 11.27 -1.82 -0.24
N ILE A 135 11.98 -0.79 0.27
CA ILE A 135 11.61 -0.15 1.53
C ILE A 135 10.27 0.59 1.38
N ALA A 136 10.05 1.32 0.28
CA ALA A 136 8.80 2.01 0.01
C ALA A 136 7.61 1.03 -0.04
N GLU A 137 7.75 -0.09 -0.75
CA GLU A 137 6.72 -1.13 -0.85
C GLU A 137 6.31 -1.72 0.49
N PHE A 138 7.28 -1.94 1.38
CA PHE A 138 7.02 -2.52 2.70
C PHE A 138 6.39 -1.53 3.69
N THR A 139 6.36 -0.24 3.35
CA THR A 139 6.04 0.84 4.30
C THR A 139 4.73 0.64 5.07
N GLY A 140 3.69 0.15 4.40
CA GLY A 140 2.38 -0.06 5.04
C GLY A 140 2.39 -1.09 6.19
N ASN A 141 3.45 -1.91 6.30
CA ASN A 141 3.63 -2.94 7.32
C ASN A 141 4.48 -2.47 8.52
N TYR A 142 5.09 -1.29 8.45
CA TYR A 142 5.91 -0.78 9.54
C TYR A 142 5.08 -0.29 10.73
N ALA A 143 5.63 -0.43 11.93
CA ALA A 143 5.12 0.23 13.11
C ALA A 143 5.47 1.74 13.10
N GLY A 144 4.76 2.54 13.89
CA GLY A 144 4.92 4.00 13.97
C GLY A 144 6.36 4.49 14.14
N TRP A 145 7.13 3.82 15.00
CA TRP A 145 8.53 4.19 15.23
C TRP A 145 9.44 3.81 14.06
N SER A 146 9.15 2.72 13.32
CA SER A 146 9.94 2.37 12.13
C SER A 146 9.72 3.38 11.01
N ILE A 147 8.51 3.92 10.86
CA ILE A 147 8.21 4.98 9.88
C ILE A 147 9.11 6.22 10.08
N PHE A 148 9.43 6.57 11.34
CA PHE A 148 10.39 7.63 11.62
C PHE A 148 11.76 7.37 10.97
N PHE A 149 12.27 6.13 11.06
CA PHE A 149 13.53 5.75 10.43
C PHE A 149 13.44 5.58 8.91
N VAL A 150 12.29 5.15 8.38
CA VAL A 150 12.04 5.12 6.93
C VAL A 150 12.16 6.51 6.32
N LEU A 151 11.55 7.52 6.95
CA LEU A 151 11.62 8.91 6.47
C LEU A 151 13.00 9.54 6.69
N ARG A 152 13.78 9.08 7.68
CA ARG A 152 15.20 9.44 7.80
C ARG A 152 16.03 8.85 6.67
N TYR A 153 15.84 7.57 6.38
CA TYR A 153 16.47 6.89 5.24
C TYR A 153 16.14 7.57 3.92
N ALA A 154 14.87 7.91 3.68
CA ALA A 154 14.43 8.64 2.48
C ALA A 154 15.18 9.95 2.25
N ARG A 155 15.60 10.64 3.33
CA ARG A 155 16.33 11.91 3.27
C ARG A 155 17.83 11.76 3.08
N SER A 156 18.38 10.55 3.24
CA SER A 156 19.83 10.36 3.31
C SER A 156 20.48 10.12 1.95
N PHE A 157 19.79 9.48 1.00
CA PHE A 157 20.27 9.34 -0.37
C PHE A 157 19.70 10.50 -1.20
N ALA A 158 20.58 11.29 -1.80
CA ALA A 158 20.32 12.62 -2.36
C ALA A 158 19.37 12.68 -3.58
N THR A 159 18.58 11.64 -3.85
CA THR A 159 17.83 11.51 -5.10
C THR A 159 16.42 10.96 -4.86
N PRO A 160 15.38 11.81 -5.05
CA PRO A 160 14.03 11.36 -5.35
C PRO A 160 14.01 10.41 -6.56
N PRO A 161 12.96 9.58 -6.73
CA PRO A 161 11.74 9.56 -5.94
C PRO A 161 11.68 8.42 -4.91
N PHE A 162 11.15 8.73 -3.74
CA PHE A 162 10.81 7.74 -2.70
C PHE A 162 9.50 8.11 -2.01
N PHE A 163 9.37 9.38 -1.62
CA PHE A 163 8.31 9.85 -0.75
C PHE A 163 6.91 9.75 -1.39
N GLY A 164 6.80 9.97 -2.70
CA GLY A 164 5.57 9.79 -3.45
C GLY A 164 5.07 8.34 -3.37
N HIS A 165 5.94 7.36 -3.58
CA HIS A 165 5.57 5.94 -3.41
C HIS A 165 5.28 5.59 -1.95
N PHE A 166 6.06 6.11 -1.00
CA PHE A 166 5.80 5.96 0.44
C PHE A 166 4.38 6.40 0.82
N LEU A 167 3.92 7.55 0.29
CA LEU A 167 2.59 8.06 0.57
C LEU A 167 1.48 7.12 0.09
N THR A 168 1.65 6.42 -1.04
CA THR A 168 0.61 5.51 -1.55
C THR A 168 0.40 4.27 -0.68
N LYS A 169 1.26 4.06 0.32
CA LYS A 169 1.13 3.00 1.34
C LYS A 169 0.53 3.50 2.66
N ALA A 170 -0.05 4.70 2.66
CA ALA A 170 -0.70 5.29 3.83
C ALA A 170 -1.72 4.34 4.47
N ASN A 171 -1.64 4.24 5.79
CA ASN A 171 -2.52 3.40 6.61
C ASN A 171 -3.41 4.28 7.50
N ASP A 172 -4.58 3.77 7.88
CA ASP A 172 -5.63 4.49 8.62
C ASP A 172 -5.17 4.98 10.01
N TRP A 173 -4.15 4.34 10.59
CA TRP A 173 -3.60 4.73 11.89
C TRP A 173 -2.59 5.87 11.80
N TRP A 174 -2.07 6.20 10.62
CA TRP A 174 -1.05 7.24 10.45
C TRP A 174 -1.57 8.61 10.89
N VAL A 175 -2.79 8.96 10.47
CA VAL A 175 -3.44 10.24 10.82
C VAL A 175 -3.67 10.39 12.32
N ARG A 176 -3.71 9.28 13.07
CA ARG A 176 -3.85 9.24 14.53
C ARG A 176 -2.50 9.22 15.25
N ASN A 177 -1.38 9.16 14.54
CA ASN A 177 -0.04 9.13 15.11
C ASN A 177 0.68 10.49 14.87
N PRO A 178 0.82 11.33 15.91
CA PRO A 178 1.42 12.66 15.78
C PRO A 178 2.87 12.62 15.27
N ILE A 179 3.66 11.62 15.66
CA ILE A 179 5.07 11.50 15.26
C ILE A 179 5.17 11.22 13.77
N VAL A 180 4.34 10.31 13.25
CA VAL A 180 4.30 10.01 11.81
C VAL A 180 3.85 11.24 11.02
N MET A 181 2.78 11.90 11.46
CA MET A 181 2.25 13.08 10.76
C MET A 181 3.20 14.26 10.77
N ASP A 182 3.92 14.48 11.87
CA ASP A 182 4.93 15.54 11.94
C ASP A 182 6.07 15.29 10.94
N ARG A 183 6.53 14.04 10.83
CA ARG A 183 7.56 13.67 9.85
C ARG A 183 7.09 13.70 8.41
N ILE A 184 5.84 13.35 8.15
CA ILE A 184 5.23 13.52 6.83
C ILE A 184 5.19 15.00 6.47
N ARG A 185 4.70 15.87 7.36
CA ARG A 185 4.68 17.33 7.15
C ARG A 185 6.07 17.88 6.87
N ASP A 186 7.03 17.60 7.73
CA ASP A 186 8.42 18.04 7.55
C ASP A 186 8.99 17.59 6.18
N THR A 187 8.62 16.40 5.72
CA THR A 187 9.16 15.84 4.47
C THR A 187 8.52 16.50 3.27
N VAL A 188 7.18 16.58 3.26
CA VAL A 188 6.41 17.28 2.23
C VAL A 188 6.88 18.72 2.08
N ASP A 189 7.01 19.45 3.18
CA ASP A 189 7.36 20.87 3.17
C ASP A 189 8.81 21.12 2.72
N SER A 190 9.69 20.13 2.86
CA SER A 190 11.06 20.20 2.36
C SER A 190 11.18 20.01 0.84
N LEU A 191 10.16 19.45 0.18
CA LEU A 191 10.19 19.20 -1.25
C LEU A 191 10.05 20.51 -2.04
N SER A 192 10.89 20.67 -3.07
CA SER A 192 10.83 21.84 -3.94
C SER A 192 11.45 21.57 -5.31
N GLY A 193 11.06 22.37 -6.31
CA GLY A 193 11.67 22.34 -7.65
C GLY A 193 11.61 20.95 -8.30
N PRO A 194 12.70 20.49 -8.94
CA PRO A 194 12.73 19.19 -9.63
C PRO A 194 12.46 17.99 -8.73
N ALA A 195 12.84 18.06 -7.44
CA ALA A 195 12.62 16.98 -6.49
C ALA A 195 11.12 16.73 -6.25
N LEU A 196 10.36 17.82 -6.11
CA LEU A 196 8.91 17.74 -5.93
C LEU A 196 8.21 17.15 -7.16
N GLU A 197 8.60 17.55 -8.37
CA GLU A 197 8.01 17.01 -9.61
C GLU A 197 8.29 15.50 -9.77
N ALA A 198 9.49 15.05 -9.40
CA ALA A 198 9.83 13.64 -9.41
C ALA A 198 8.96 12.85 -8.41
N GLU A 199 8.73 13.39 -7.21
CA GLU A 199 7.88 12.75 -6.21
C GLU A 199 6.40 12.72 -6.60
N LEU A 200 5.88 13.78 -7.23
CA LEU A 200 4.51 13.79 -7.76
C LEU A 200 4.32 12.75 -8.86
N THR A 201 5.32 12.60 -9.74
CA THR A 201 5.30 11.57 -10.79
C THR A 201 5.30 10.17 -10.21
N ALA A 202 6.16 9.90 -9.21
CA ALA A 202 6.20 8.61 -8.54
C ALA A 202 4.90 8.33 -7.76
N PHE A 203 4.35 9.35 -7.10
CA PHE A 203 3.08 9.25 -6.39
C PHE A 203 1.97 8.76 -7.32
N THR A 204 1.72 9.44 -8.44
CA THR A 204 0.64 9.05 -9.37
C THR A 204 0.91 7.72 -10.07
N THR A 205 2.17 7.39 -10.36
CA THR A 205 2.56 6.09 -10.93
C THR A 205 2.25 4.93 -9.98
N HIS A 206 2.38 5.15 -8.67
CA HIS A 206 2.19 4.13 -7.64
C HIS A 206 0.85 4.21 -6.92
N LEU A 207 -0.06 5.10 -7.33
CA LEU A 207 -1.44 5.10 -6.85
C LEU A 207 -2.11 3.78 -7.26
N GLY A 208 -2.64 3.08 -6.27
CA GLY A 208 -3.24 1.75 -6.41
C GLY A 208 -4.73 1.81 -6.69
N SER A 209 -5.52 0.97 -6.04
CA SER A 209 -6.99 1.02 -6.09
C SER A 209 -7.56 2.19 -5.28
N ALA A 210 -8.83 2.54 -5.50
CA ALA A 210 -9.52 3.63 -4.80
C ALA A 210 -9.56 3.47 -3.27
N ASP A 211 -9.62 2.24 -2.73
CA ASP A 211 -9.60 2.04 -1.27
C ASP A 211 -8.32 2.59 -0.60
N SER A 212 -7.20 2.62 -1.32
CA SER A 212 -5.95 3.21 -0.82
C SER A 212 -5.98 4.74 -0.91
N SER A 213 -6.79 5.34 -1.80
CA SER A 213 -6.82 6.79 -2.00
C SER A 213 -7.45 7.53 -0.82
N ASP A 214 -8.40 6.93 -0.11
CA ASP A 214 -9.03 7.54 1.07
C ASP A 214 -8.03 7.76 2.22
N ASN A 215 -7.19 6.76 2.52
CA ASN A 215 -6.16 6.89 3.54
C ASN A 215 -5.10 7.93 3.14
N VAL A 216 -4.71 7.92 1.86
CA VAL A 216 -3.78 8.90 1.29
C VAL A 216 -4.34 10.31 1.41
N ARG A 217 -5.61 10.52 1.02
CA ARG A 217 -6.33 11.79 1.14
C ARG A 217 -6.34 12.28 2.58
N ALA A 218 -6.71 11.41 3.53
CA ALA A 218 -6.75 11.78 4.95
C ALA A 218 -5.37 12.21 5.49
N VAL A 219 -4.29 11.54 5.06
CA VAL A 219 -2.92 11.94 5.40
C VAL A 219 -2.57 13.30 4.78
N LEU A 220 -2.88 13.52 3.51
CA LEU A 220 -2.58 14.77 2.81
C LEU A 220 -3.37 15.96 3.37
N ASP A 221 -4.63 15.75 3.75
CA ASP A 221 -5.46 16.79 4.36
C ASP A 221 -4.90 17.26 5.71
N LEU A 222 -4.39 16.33 6.52
CA LEU A 222 -3.77 16.65 7.79
C LEU A 222 -2.32 17.18 7.63
N ALA A 223 -1.69 16.95 6.48
CA ALA A 223 -0.39 17.51 6.17
C ALA A 223 -0.45 19.03 5.85
N GLY A 224 -1.58 19.53 5.34
CA GLY A 224 -1.86 20.96 5.19
C GLY A 224 -1.74 21.51 3.75
N ASP A 225 -1.75 22.84 3.62
CA ASP A 225 -1.96 23.54 2.33
C ASP A 225 -0.69 23.91 1.56
N GLY A 226 0.49 23.44 2.02
CA GLY A 226 1.78 23.63 1.36
C GLY A 226 1.96 22.69 0.16
N GLN A 227 3.10 22.00 0.08
CA GLN A 227 3.33 21.04 -1.02
C GLN A 227 2.34 19.87 -1.01
N ALA A 228 1.73 19.57 0.14
CA ALA A 228 0.65 18.59 0.25
C ALA A 228 -0.58 18.93 -0.60
N ALA A 229 -0.87 20.22 -0.84
CA ALA A 229 -1.92 20.63 -1.77
C ALA A 229 -1.67 20.09 -3.18
N ARG A 230 -0.42 20.09 -3.64
CA ARG A 230 -0.07 19.56 -4.98
C ARG A 230 -0.26 18.05 -5.08
N PHE A 231 0.03 17.30 -4.02
CA PHE A 231 -0.27 15.87 -3.97
C PHE A 231 -1.79 15.61 -3.96
N ARG A 232 -2.59 16.47 -3.29
CA ARG A 232 -4.05 16.38 -3.34
C ARG A 232 -4.60 16.68 -4.73
N ASP A 233 -4.08 17.70 -5.41
CA ASP A 233 -4.46 18.01 -6.78
C ASP A 233 -4.15 16.84 -7.71
N ALA A 234 -2.95 16.26 -7.59
CA ALA A 234 -2.55 15.07 -8.35
C ALA A 234 -3.42 13.85 -8.03
N LEU A 235 -3.84 13.67 -6.77
CA LEU A 235 -4.76 12.61 -6.37
C LEU A 235 -6.15 12.81 -6.99
N ASN A 236 -6.67 14.04 -6.98
CA ASN A 236 -7.97 14.36 -7.55
C ASN A 236 -7.98 14.20 -9.08
N GLU A 237 -6.90 14.58 -9.77
CA GLU A 237 -6.74 14.35 -11.20
C GLU A 237 -6.64 12.86 -11.53
N TRP A 238 -5.88 12.11 -10.73
CA TRP A 238 -5.78 10.66 -10.87
C TRP A 238 -7.14 9.98 -10.65
N GLU A 239 -7.87 10.32 -9.60
CA GLU A 239 -9.21 9.77 -9.34
C GLU A 239 -10.22 10.16 -10.42
N GLY A 240 -10.20 11.41 -10.89
CA GLY A 240 -11.08 11.86 -11.97
C GLY A 240 -10.79 11.21 -13.33
N SER A 241 -9.64 10.55 -13.47
CA SER A 241 -9.27 9.76 -14.66
C SER A 241 -9.32 8.25 -14.44
N HIS A 242 -9.56 7.80 -13.20
CA HIS A 242 -9.57 6.38 -12.82
C HIS A 242 -10.98 5.90 -12.52
N THR A 243 -11.48 5.05 -13.41
CA THR A 243 -12.69 4.26 -13.15
C THR A 243 -12.35 3.05 -12.27
N ASP A 244 -12.98 2.95 -11.09
CA ASP A 244 -12.84 1.80 -10.18
C ASP A 244 -13.68 0.62 -10.67
N VAL A 245 -13.09 -0.15 -11.57
CA VAL A 245 -13.63 -1.39 -12.13
C VAL A 245 -13.99 -2.40 -11.03
N ALA A 246 -13.21 -2.50 -9.94
CA ALA A 246 -13.47 -3.48 -8.89
C ALA A 246 -14.75 -3.12 -8.12
N LYS A 247 -14.90 -1.84 -7.74
CA LYS A 247 -16.11 -1.33 -7.09
C LYS A 247 -17.33 -1.43 -8.01
N LEU A 248 -17.20 -1.06 -9.28
CA LEU A 248 -18.27 -1.25 -10.27
C LEU A 248 -18.70 -2.72 -10.37
N ALA A 249 -17.76 -3.66 -10.38
CA ALA A 249 -18.07 -5.09 -10.42
C ALA A 249 -18.87 -5.59 -9.20
N THR A 250 -18.79 -4.92 -8.04
CA THR A 250 -19.66 -5.24 -6.88
C THR A 250 -21.10 -4.78 -7.08
N LEU A 251 -21.30 -3.68 -7.81
CA LEU A 251 -22.60 -3.02 -8.02
C LEU A 251 -23.36 -3.56 -9.23
N GLY A 252 -22.64 -4.10 -10.22
CA GLY A 252 -23.22 -4.56 -11.49
C GLY A 252 -22.40 -5.62 -12.18
N SER A 253 -22.40 -5.57 -13.51
CA SER A 253 -21.68 -6.50 -14.37
C SER A 253 -20.83 -5.68 -15.35
N ILE A 254 -19.54 -5.96 -15.38
CA ILE A 254 -18.62 -5.40 -16.36
C ILE A 254 -18.55 -6.37 -17.52
N TRP A 255 -18.79 -5.85 -18.72
CA TRP A 255 -18.82 -6.69 -19.91
C TRP A 255 -17.40 -7.02 -20.36
N ASP A 256 -17.17 -8.23 -20.86
CA ASP A 256 -15.92 -8.61 -21.52
C ASP A 256 -16.09 -8.42 -23.04
N SER A 257 -15.05 -7.91 -23.70
CA SER A 257 -15.01 -7.78 -25.16
C SER A 257 -15.09 -9.12 -25.91
N ASN A 258 -14.82 -10.23 -25.20
CA ASN A 258 -14.93 -11.59 -25.73
C ASN A 258 -16.36 -12.16 -25.70
N ASP A 259 -17.32 -11.52 -25.03
CA ASP A 259 -18.70 -12.03 -24.85
C ASP A 259 -19.62 -11.84 -26.08
N VAL A 260 -19.07 -11.47 -27.24
CA VAL A 260 -19.81 -11.12 -28.47
C VAL A 260 -19.82 -12.30 -29.45
N THR A 261 -19.83 -13.53 -28.94
CA THR A 261 -19.82 -14.72 -29.79
C THR A 261 -21.20 -14.96 -30.43
N GLY A 262 -21.25 -15.02 -31.77
CA GLY A 262 -22.46 -15.40 -32.52
C GLY A 262 -23.38 -14.25 -32.95
N LEU A 263 -23.00 -12.99 -32.74
CA LEU A 263 -23.72 -11.83 -33.28
C LEU A 263 -23.28 -11.55 -34.73
N VAL A 264 -24.21 -11.63 -35.68
CA VAL A 264 -23.95 -11.29 -37.09
C VAL A 264 -24.36 -9.84 -37.33
N GLU A 265 -23.41 -9.01 -37.74
CA GLU A 265 -23.68 -7.61 -38.10
C GLU A 265 -24.55 -7.54 -39.37
N HIS A 266 -25.76 -7.00 -39.22
CA HIS A 266 -26.64 -6.69 -40.34
C HIS A 266 -26.45 -5.23 -40.78
N ALA A 267 -26.52 -4.94 -42.08
CA ALA A 267 -26.26 -3.59 -42.62
C ALA A 267 -27.14 -2.49 -41.97
N ALA A 268 -28.39 -2.81 -41.64
CA ALA A 268 -29.31 -1.90 -40.94
C ALA A 268 -28.93 -1.66 -39.46
N ALA A 269 -28.29 -2.63 -38.80
CA ALA A 269 -27.79 -2.46 -37.44
C ALA A 269 -26.58 -1.52 -37.42
N ARG A 270 -25.73 -1.56 -38.45
CA ARG A 270 -24.54 -0.72 -38.57
C ARG A 270 -24.86 0.78 -38.63
N THR A 271 -25.84 1.20 -39.42
CA THR A 271 -26.26 2.61 -39.49
C THR A 271 -26.80 3.12 -38.14
N ASN A 272 -27.54 2.27 -37.42
CA ASN A 272 -28.01 2.62 -36.08
C ASN A 272 -26.85 2.69 -35.07
N LEU A 273 -25.87 1.78 -35.16
CA LEU A 273 -24.68 1.79 -34.31
C LEU A 273 -23.87 3.06 -34.48
N GLU A 274 -23.56 3.45 -35.72
CA GLU A 274 -22.81 4.68 -36.03
C GLU A 274 -23.53 5.93 -35.49
N HIS A 275 -24.86 5.97 -35.62
CA HIS A 275 -25.65 7.08 -35.07
C HIS A 275 -25.63 7.11 -33.53
N ILE A 276 -25.78 5.95 -32.88
CA ILE A 276 -25.73 5.86 -31.41
C ILE A 276 -24.33 6.23 -30.89
N GLU A 277 -23.27 5.73 -31.53
CA GLU A 277 -21.89 6.02 -31.18
C GLU A 277 -21.59 7.52 -31.31
N SER A 278 -22.02 8.17 -32.40
CA SER A 278 -21.87 9.61 -32.59
C SER A 278 -22.57 10.42 -31.50
N GLU A 279 -23.82 10.08 -31.17
CA GLU A 279 -24.57 10.76 -30.11
C GLU A 279 -23.94 10.56 -28.72
N LEU A 280 -23.44 9.34 -28.44
CA LEU A 280 -22.88 8.99 -27.15
C LEU A 280 -21.46 9.55 -26.95
N VAL A 281 -20.58 9.40 -27.94
CA VAL A 281 -19.15 9.69 -27.83
C VAL A 281 -18.83 11.11 -28.29
N ALA A 282 -19.30 11.53 -29.47
CA ALA A 282 -18.95 12.84 -30.02
C ALA A 282 -19.79 13.96 -29.42
N ASN A 283 -21.08 13.71 -29.20
CA ASN A 283 -22.00 14.71 -28.67
C ASN A 283 -22.19 14.63 -27.15
N HIS A 284 -21.64 13.60 -26.48
CA HIS A 284 -21.76 13.34 -25.04
C HIS A 284 -23.23 13.32 -24.55
N ARG A 285 -24.13 12.69 -25.32
CA ARG A 285 -25.57 12.62 -25.00
C ARG A 285 -26.00 11.23 -24.57
N SER A 286 -26.91 11.17 -23.60
CA SER A 286 -27.57 9.93 -23.23
C SER A 286 -28.52 9.47 -24.36
N VAL A 287 -28.44 8.19 -24.73
CA VAL A 287 -29.25 7.60 -25.81
C VAL A 287 -30.23 6.57 -25.25
N MET A 288 -31.48 6.62 -25.72
CA MET A 288 -32.51 5.65 -25.37
C MET A 288 -32.93 4.83 -26.60
N LEU A 289 -32.80 3.50 -26.52
CA LEU A 289 -33.19 2.59 -27.59
C LEU A 289 -34.66 2.15 -27.45
N VAL A 290 -35.50 2.53 -28.40
CA VAL A 290 -36.94 2.21 -28.43
C VAL A 290 -37.24 1.28 -29.61
N GLY A 291 -38.11 0.29 -29.38
CA GLY A 291 -38.56 -0.63 -30.42
C GLY A 291 -39.33 -1.81 -29.85
N GLU A 292 -39.96 -2.61 -30.71
CA GLU A 292 -40.73 -3.79 -30.30
C GLU A 292 -39.87 -4.87 -29.63
N ARG A 293 -40.50 -5.81 -28.95
CA ARG A 293 -39.79 -6.94 -28.34
C ARG A 293 -39.24 -7.86 -29.45
N GLY A 294 -37.97 -8.23 -29.36
CA GLY A 294 -37.34 -9.14 -30.32
C GLY A 294 -36.64 -8.47 -31.52
N VAL A 295 -36.73 -7.15 -31.68
CA VAL A 295 -36.06 -6.42 -32.81
C VAL A 295 -34.54 -6.29 -32.69
N GLY A 296 -33.92 -6.93 -31.68
CA GLY A 296 -32.46 -6.91 -31.52
C GLY A 296 -31.87 -5.71 -30.77
N LYS A 297 -32.63 -4.96 -29.98
CA LYS A 297 -32.09 -3.83 -29.16
C LYS A 297 -30.87 -4.23 -28.33
N THR A 298 -30.95 -5.37 -27.63
CA THR A 298 -29.84 -5.90 -26.84
C THR A 298 -28.64 -6.31 -27.70
N ALA A 299 -28.90 -6.83 -28.91
CA ALA A 299 -27.84 -7.16 -29.86
C ALA A 299 -27.09 -5.89 -30.31
N VAL A 300 -27.80 -4.79 -30.57
CA VAL A 300 -27.20 -3.48 -30.89
C VAL A 300 -26.36 -2.97 -29.72
N ILE A 301 -26.84 -3.00 -28.48
CA ILE A 301 -26.04 -2.57 -27.32
C ILE A 301 -24.77 -3.42 -27.16
N ARG A 302 -24.87 -4.74 -27.35
CA ARG A 302 -23.70 -5.66 -27.29
C ARG A 302 -22.66 -5.36 -28.36
N LEU A 303 -23.09 -5.08 -29.59
CA LEU A 303 -22.18 -4.68 -30.67
C LEU A 303 -21.52 -3.32 -30.41
N LEU A 304 -22.29 -2.33 -29.95
CA LEU A 304 -21.75 -1.02 -29.57
C LEU A 304 -20.72 -1.14 -28.45
N ALA A 305 -21.05 -1.89 -27.40
CA ALA A 305 -20.16 -2.12 -26.27
C ALA A 305 -18.83 -2.74 -26.71
N ALA A 306 -18.88 -3.76 -27.58
CA ALA A 306 -17.69 -4.39 -28.13
C ALA A 306 -16.81 -3.41 -28.91
N GLN A 307 -17.41 -2.50 -29.67
CA GLN A 307 -16.70 -1.49 -30.44
C GLN A 307 -16.05 -0.44 -29.54
N LEU A 308 -16.78 0.06 -28.53
CA LEU A 308 -16.25 1.02 -27.56
C LEU A 308 -15.13 0.40 -26.71
N GLN A 309 -15.22 -0.87 -26.34
CA GLN A 309 -14.16 -1.57 -25.61
C GLN A 309 -12.86 -1.66 -26.42
N LYS A 310 -12.93 -1.83 -27.75
CA LYS A 310 -11.74 -1.76 -28.62
C LYS A 310 -11.08 -0.37 -28.62
N GLN A 311 -11.84 0.66 -28.26
CA GLN A 311 -11.36 2.04 -28.11
C GLN A 311 -10.92 2.35 -26.66
N GLY A 312 -10.90 1.35 -25.77
CA GLY A 312 -10.45 1.50 -24.38
C GLY A 312 -11.56 1.84 -23.37
N TRP A 313 -12.83 1.83 -23.78
CA TRP A 313 -13.94 2.13 -22.87
C TRP A 313 -14.28 0.93 -21.97
N ILE A 314 -14.65 1.22 -20.72
CA ILE A 314 -15.25 0.24 -19.80
C ILE A 314 -16.76 0.31 -19.96
N VAL A 315 -17.38 -0.86 -20.21
CA VAL A 315 -18.85 -0.97 -20.31
C VAL A 315 -19.39 -1.65 -19.08
N PHE A 316 -20.22 -0.91 -18.35
CA PHE A 316 -20.84 -1.32 -17.11
C PHE A 316 -22.36 -1.40 -17.25
N GLU A 317 -22.93 -2.54 -16.85
CA GLU A 317 -24.38 -2.75 -16.79
C GLU A 317 -24.82 -2.99 -15.35
N THR A 318 -25.83 -2.25 -14.91
CA THR A 318 -26.58 -2.59 -13.69
C THR A 318 -28.06 -2.80 -14.04
N PRO A 319 -28.59 -4.02 -13.93
CA PRO A 319 -30.00 -4.26 -14.16
C PRO A 319 -30.83 -3.55 -13.07
N GLY A 320 -31.96 -2.97 -13.45
CA GLY A 320 -32.83 -2.23 -12.53
C GLY A 320 -33.28 -3.06 -11.32
N SER A 321 -33.41 -4.38 -11.48
CA SER A 321 -33.70 -5.29 -10.36
C SER A 321 -32.61 -5.31 -9.29
N ARG A 322 -31.34 -5.12 -9.68
CA ARG A 322 -30.18 -5.12 -8.77
C ARG A 322 -30.02 -3.78 -8.05
N LEU A 323 -30.31 -2.67 -8.74
CA LEU A 323 -30.43 -1.34 -8.10
C LEU A 323 -31.51 -1.31 -7.03
N MET A 324 -32.59 -2.08 -7.23
CA MET A 324 -33.74 -2.13 -6.31
C MET A 324 -33.61 -3.22 -5.23
N ALA A 325 -32.72 -4.19 -5.39
CA ALA A 325 -32.54 -5.29 -4.45
C ALA A 325 -31.88 -4.80 -3.16
N GLY A 326 -32.43 -5.19 -2.01
CA GLY A 326 -31.85 -4.86 -0.70
C GLY A 326 -32.18 -3.46 -0.16
N ASN A 327 -32.95 -2.64 -0.91
CA ASN A 327 -33.39 -1.32 -0.47
C ASN A 327 -34.58 -1.45 0.50
N VAL A 328 -34.30 -1.75 1.76
CA VAL A 328 -35.30 -1.83 2.83
C VAL A 328 -35.63 -0.43 3.39
N TYR A 329 -34.71 0.53 3.21
CA TYR A 329 -34.83 1.90 3.75
C TYR A 329 -34.80 2.95 2.63
N MET A 330 -35.59 4.03 2.79
CA MET A 330 -35.46 5.23 1.94
C MET A 330 -34.03 5.79 2.03
N GLY A 331 -33.48 6.27 0.90
CA GLY A 331 -32.11 6.79 0.83
C GLY A 331 -31.08 5.81 0.24
N GLN A 332 -31.35 4.50 0.24
CA GLN A 332 -30.37 3.50 -0.18
C GLN A 332 -30.17 3.45 -1.70
N LEU A 333 -31.21 3.71 -2.50
CA LEU A 333 -31.09 3.82 -3.96
C LEU A 333 -30.20 5.00 -4.36
N GLU A 334 -30.38 6.16 -3.72
CA GLU A 334 -29.55 7.34 -3.97
C GLU A 334 -28.11 7.08 -3.56
N LYS A 335 -27.89 6.38 -2.44
CA LYS A 335 -26.56 5.96 -2.04
C LYS A 335 -25.91 5.05 -3.08
N HIS A 336 -26.62 4.03 -3.58
CA HIS A 336 -26.07 3.15 -4.63
C HIS A 336 -25.77 3.91 -5.93
N LEU A 337 -26.60 4.89 -6.30
CA LEU A 337 -26.30 5.76 -7.45
C LEU A 337 -25.06 6.63 -7.22
N LEU A 338 -24.93 7.22 -6.03
CA LEU A 338 -23.74 7.97 -5.65
C LEU A 338 -22.50 7.08 -5.63
N ASP A 339 -22.61 5.83 -5.17
CA ASP A 339 -21.52 4.86 -5.16
C ASP A 339 -21.06 4.49 -6.58
N ILE A 340 -21.98 4.42 -7.56
CA ILE A 340 -21.65 4.23 -8.98
C ILE A 340 -20.97 5.47 -9.55
N ILE A 341 -21.51 6.66 -9.30
CA ILE A 341 -20.93 7.92 -9.80
C ILE A 341 -19.53 8.14 -9.22
N ALA A 342 -19.31 7.78 -7.96
CA ALA A 342 -18.01 7.86 -7.31
C ALA A 342 -17.02 6.79 -7.80
N ALA A 343 -17.45 5.83 -8.61
CA ALA A 343 -16.59 4.77 -9.16
C ALA A 343 -16.24 4.98 -10.64
N VAL A 344 -16.79 6.01 -11.29
CA VAL A 344 -16.57 6.34 -12.72
C VAL A 344 -15.86 7.68 -12.84
#